data_AF-A0A183MK82-F1
#
_entry.id   AF-A0A183MK82-F1
#
_cell.length_a   1.000
_cell.length_b   1.000
_cell.length_c   1.000
_cell.angle_alpha   90.00
_cell.angle_beta   90.00
_cell.angle_gamma   90.00
#
_symmetry.space_group_name_H-M   'P 1'
#
loop_
_entity.id
_entity.type
_entity.pdbx_description
1 polymer ?
#
loop_
_entity_poly.entity_id
_entity_poly.type
_entity_poly.pdbx_seq_one_letter_code
_entity_poly.pdbx_strand_id
1 'polypeptide(L)' 'MESNWKGIKEAITSTCHEVLGHKKRHNKEWITVDTLDKIQEMRNKKAAINTSRLRAEKAKAQDEYMEVNK' A
#
# COMPACT_ATOMS: atom_id res chain seq x y z
N MET A 1 20.29 -35.75 2.33
CA MET A 1 18.97 -35.55 2.98
C MET A 1 18.22 -34.38 2.35
N GLU A 2 18.89 -33.25 2.10
CA GLU A 2 18.32 -32.09 1.37
C GLU A 2 17.79 -32.43 -0.03
N SER A 3 18.46 -33.33 -0.76
CA SER A 3 18.01 -33.78 -2.08
C SER A 3 16.64 -34.48 -2.05
N ASN A 4 16.44 -35.38 -1.08
CA ASN A 4 15.14 -36.02 -0.87
C ASN A 4 14.07 -35.02 -0.45
N TRP A 5 14.41 -34.08 0.42
CA TRP A 5 13.50 -33.03 0.84
C TRP A 5 13.06 -32.14 -0.33
N LYS A 6 14.01 -31.80 -1.22
CA LYS A 6 13.72 -31.06 -2.45
C LYS A 6 12.79 -31.85 -3.38
N GLY A 7 13.05 -33.14 -3.59
CA GLY A 7 12.20 -34.00 -4.42
C GLY A 7 10.75 -34.11 -3.91
N ILE A 8 10.55 -34.23 -2.59
CA ILE A 8 9.21 -34.26 -1.99
C ILE A 8 8.49 -32.93 -2.22
N LYS A 9 9.18 -31.81 -2.05
CA LYS A 9 8.60 -30.48 -2.23
C LYS A 9 8.19 -30.23 -3.69
N GLU A 10 9.00 -30.69 -4.63
CA GLU A 10 8.73 -30.61 -6.06
C GLU A 10 7.54 -31.49 -6.46
N ALA A 11 7.47 -32.73 -5.95
CA ALA A 11 6.35 -33.64 -6.21
C ALA A 11 5.02 -33.05 -5.73
N ILE A 12 4.97 -32.56 -4.48
CA ILE A 12 3.77 -31.91 -3.91
C ILE A 12 3.37 -30.70 -4.75
N THR A 13 4.34 -29.85 -5.11
CA THR A 13 4.08 -28.65 -5.92
C THR A 13 3.54 -29.02 -7.31
N SER A 14 4.08 -30.07 -7.93
CA SER A 14 3.64 -30.57 -9.23
C SER A 14 2.20 -31.09 -9.18
N THR A 15 1.86 -31.91 -8.18
CA THR A 15 0.49 -32.42 -8.01
C THR A 15 -0.50 -31.28 -7.76
N CYS A 16 -0.13 -30.28 -6.96
CA CYS A 16 -0.97 -29.11 -6.74
C CYS A 16 -1.22 -28.33 -8.05
N HIS A 17 -0.19 -28.13 -8.89
CA HIS A 17 -0.36 -27.46 -10.17
C HIS A 17 -1.18 -28.27 -11.18
N GLU A 18 -1.05 -29.59 -11.18
CA GLU A 18 -1.81 -30.48 -12.07
C GLU A 18 -3.30 -30.53 -11.69
N VAL A 19 -3.60 -30.62 -10.40
CA VAL A 19 -4.99 -30.72 -9.91
C VAL A 19 -5.69 -29.37 -9.89
N LEU A 20 -5.02 -28.31 -9.44
CA LEU A 20 -5.64 -26.99 -9.25
C LEU A 20 -5.44 -26.05 -10.44
N GLY A 21 -4.55 -26.41 -11.37
CA GLY A 21 -4.08 -25.53 -12.43
C GLY A 21 -3.21 -24.39 -11.90
N HIS A 22 -2.37 -23.83 -12.77
CA HIS A 22 -1.78 -22.53 -12.50
C HIS A 22 -2.85 -21.44 -12.62
N LYS A 23 -3.54 -21.13 -11.53
CA LYS A 23 -4.28 -19.87 -11.44
C LYS A 23 -3.25 -18.76 -11.46
N LYS A 24 -3.16 -18.03 -12.59
CA LYS A 24 -2.60 -16.69 -12.56
C LYS A 24 -3.34 -15.99 -11.43
N ARG A 25 -2.58 -15.45 -10.47
CA ARG A 25 -3.13 -14.51 -9.51
C ARG A 25 -3.46 -13.29 -10.37
N HIS A 26 -4.60 -13.33 -11.05
CA HIS A 26 -5.18 -12.19 -11.70
C HIS A 26 -5.22 -11.16 -10.59
N ASN A 27 -4.33 -10.18 -10.64
CA ASN A 27 -4.48 -8.98 -9.84
C ASN A 27 -5.92 -8.59 -10.06
N LYS A 28 -6.74 -8.71 -9.02
CA LYS A 28 -8.19 -8.51 -9.01
C LYS A 28 -8.60 -7.58 -10.16
N GLU A 29 -8.88 -8.11 -11.35
CA GLU A 29 -9.03 -7.31 -12.58
C GLU A 29 -10.28 -6.43 -12.51
N TRP A 30 -11.16 -6.73 -11.54
CA TRP A 30 -12.28 -5.88 -11.16
C TRP A 30 -11.88 -4.54 -10.52
N ILE A 31 -10.65 -4.42 -10.00
CA ILE A 31 -10.08 -3.15 -9.61
C ILE A 31 -9.35 -2.61 -10.83
N THR A 32 -10.08 -1.85 -11.64
CA THR A 32 -9.53 -1.21 -12.83
C THR A 32 -8.39 -0.27 -12.45
N VAL A 33 -7.40 -0.12 -13.33
CA VAL A 33 -6.29 0.84 -13.15
C VAL A 33 -6.83 2.26 -12.93
N ASP A 34 -7.88 2.63 -13.67
CA ASP A 34 -8.61 3.89 -13.49
C ASP A 34 -9.16 4.09 -12.05
N THR A 35 -9.61 3.01 -11.40
CA THR A 35 -10.05 3.08 -9.99
C THR A 35 -8.86 3.31 -9.05
N LEU A 36 -7.72 2.67 -9.31
CA LEU A 36 -6.50 2.88 -8.53
C LEU A 36 -5.97 4.31 -8.66
N ASP A 37 -5.99 4.85 -9.88
CA ASP A 37 -5.56 6.24 -10.16
C ASP A 37 -6.46 7.24 -9.44
N LYS A 38 -7.79 7.05 -9.49
CA LYS A 38 -8.74 7.89 -8.74
C LYS A 38 -8.51 7.84 -7.23
N ILE A 39 -8.20 6.66 -6.68
CA ILE A 39 -7.86 6.52 -5.25
C ILE A 39 -6.58 7.29 -4.92
N GLN A 40 -5.57 7.22 -5.77
CA GLN A 40 -4.31 7.92 -5.57
C GLN A 40 -4.48 9.44 -5.66
N GLU A 41 -5.27 9.94 -6.61
CA GLU A 41 -5.60 11.36 -6.71
C GLU A 41 -6.29 11.89 -5.46
N MET A 42 -7.29 11.15 -4.95
CA MET A 42 -7.99 11.54 -3.72
C MET A 42 -7.05 11.60 -2.52
N ARG A 43 -6.12 10.65 -2.40
CA ARG A 43 -5.09 10.66 -1.34
C ARG A 43 -4.19 11.87 -1.44
N ASN A 44 -3.73 12.21 -2.65
CA ASN A 44 -2.85 13.36 -2.87
C ASN A 44 -3.55 14.69 -2.53
N LYS A 45 -4.82 14.86 -2.93
CA LYS A 45 -5.63 16.03 -2.58
C LYS A 45 -5.80 16.18 -1.07
N LYS A 46 -6.10 15.08 -0.36
CA LYS A 46 -6.22 15.08 1.10
C LYS A 46 -4.89 15.44 1.78
N ALA A 47 -3.77 14.92 1.28
CA ALA A 47 -2.44 15.22 1.81
C ALA A 47 -2.07 16.70 1.65
N ALA A 48 -2.40 17.32 0.51
CA ALA A 48 -2.16 18.73 0.27
C ALA A 48 -2.93 19.62 1.27
N ILE A 49 -4.21 19.33 1.49
CA ILE A 49 -5.06 20.06 2.45
C ILE A 49 -4.56 19.89 3.89
N ASN A 50 -4.22 18.67 4.30
CA ASN A 50 -3.70 18.43 5.64
C ASN A 50 -2.36 19.15 5.87
N THR A 51 -1.52 19.22 4.83
CA THR A 51 -0.24 19.93 4.89
C THR A 51 -0.43 21.43 5.04
N SER A 52 -1.37 22.04 4.30
CA SER A 52 -1.65 23.48 4.43
C SER A 52 -2.21 23.82 5.81
N ARG A 53 -3.15 23.00 6.32
CA ARG A 53 -3.69 23.16 7.68
C ARG A 53 -2.61 23.07 8.75
N LEU A 54 -1.74 22.05 8.68
CA LEU A 54 -0.66 21.88 9.65
C LEU A 54 0.31 23.08 9.65
N ARG A 55 0.60 23.66 8.47
CA ARG A 55 1.45 24.87 8.39
C ARG A 55 0.78 26.06 9.06
N ALA A 56 -0.51 26.27 8.83
CA ALA A 56 -1.26 27.35 9.46
C ALA A 56 -1.32 27.19 11.00
N GLU A 57 -1.58 25.97 11.48
CA GLU A 57 -1.58 25.68 12.92
C GLU A 57 -0.19 25.89 13.56
N LYS A 58 0.89 25.51 12.86
CA LYS A 58 2.26 25.80 13.32
C LYS A 58 2.56 27.29 13.39
N ALA A 59 2.16 28.07 12.37
CA ALA A 59 2.36 29.52 12.37
C ALA A 59 1.62 30.17 13.54
N LYS A 60 0.35 29.78 13.76
CA LYS A 60 -0.46 30.26 14.88
C LYS A 60 0.19 29.95 16.24
N ALA A 61 0.67 28.73 16.43
CA ALA A 61 1.36 28.35 17.67
C ALA A 61 2.67 29.14 17.88
N GLN A 62 3.39 29.45 16.81
CA GLN A 62 4.60 30.26 16.87
C GLN A 62 4.30 31.70 17.28
N ASP A 63 3.24 32.31 16.73
CA ASP A 63 2.79 33.65 17.10
C ASP A 63 2.33 33.69 18.56
N GLU A 64 1.54 32.70 19.00
CA GLU A 64 1.11 32.57 20.41
C GLU A 64 2.30 32.45 21.37
N TYR A 65 3.31 31.66 21.03
CA TYR A 65 4.52 31.54 21.84
C TYR A 65 5.30 32.85 21.94
N MET A 66 5.40 33.61 20.84
CA MET A 66 6.07 34.90 20.82
C MET A 66 5.33 35.96 21.67
N GLU A 67 4.00 35.98 21.65
CA GLU A 67 3.22 36.90 22.49
C GLU A 67 3.34 36.57 23.98
N VAL A 68 3.38 35.30 24.36
CA VAL A 68 3.52 34.88 25.77
C VAL A 68 4.93 35.13 26.33
N ASN A 69 5.96 35.10 25.48
CA ASN A 69 7.36 35.33 25.88
C ASN A 69 7.84 36.79 25.77
N LYS A 70 6.97 37.73 25.39
CA LYS A 70 7.22 39.17 25.53
C LYS A 70 7.03 39.61 26.97
#